data_AF-A0A7S3HS07-F1
#
_entry.id   AF-A0A7S3HS07-F1
#
_cell.length_a   1.000
_cell.length_b   1.000
_cell.length_c   1.000
_cell.angle_alpha   90.00
_cell.angle_beta   90.00
_cell.angle_gamma   90.00
#
_symmetry.space_group_name_H-M   'P 1'
#
loop_
_entity.id
_entity.type
_entity.pdbx_description
1 polymer ?
#
loop_
_entity_poly.entity_id
_entity_poly.type
_entity_poly.pdbx_seq_one_letter_code
_entity_poly.pdbx_strand_id
1 'polypeptide(L)'
;VIIYFIKIQQYYARIGNQDAVQAVIFPIFVYVLWANALVNIYIGTVAITFTFEPFSTHDSGATWAFSTMYSLQHMVTEGVAMLLMQKGLGIHASHVALKWASLWGVVTLGFQYLIYTNHSNPSYISSMVWQGMLLLFYGALWLIPQRRLFRRPAVIYYARTWFLFRLLCMAASTLMHFDTTHAVGNCTYILGTLFPFTIFEPLLMYYTLLQDSKWWQGQDIFQGRRNMSAEEIRSPLQGIDINLKSAQSLAASMDRMGKLTSSATASLHNNNNNNSSIKRTSTNFGMSTTERLESNESMSGETALAASGGGAVRLLNFAYISLDKNKQLGSGSFSRVYRGRYRQKACAVKLIFTVDLTVDVIKRIAAEAQLLSLIRHPNVVDILGVSVLPPSVCIL
;
A
#
# COMPACT_ATOMS: atom_id res chain seq x y z
N VAL A 1 4.91 17.50 -18.04
CA VAL A 1 5.94 16.67 -18.72
C VAL A 1 5.89 15.20 -18.31
N ILE A 2 6.06 14.87 -17.02
CA ILE A 2 6.13 13.47 -16.53
C ILE A 2 4.92 12.61 -16.97
N ILE A 3 3.70 13.13 -16.84
CA ILE A 3 2.48 12.40 -17.24
C ILE A 3 2.46 12.08 -18.74
N TYR A 4 2.94 12.99 -19.57
CA TYR A 4 3.06 12.79 -21.01
C TYR A 4 4.12 11.72 -21.33
N PHE A 5 5.27 11.78 -20.66
CA PHE A 5 6.30 10.74 -20.76
C PHE A 5 5.76 9.35 -20.39
N ILE A 6 4.98 9.23 -19.31
CA ILE A 6 4.34 7.96 -18.93
C ILE A 6 3.40 7.45 -20.02
N LYS A 7 2.59 8.31 -20.64
CA LYS A 7 1.70 7.91 -21.75
C LYS A 7 2.49 7.41 -22.96
N ILE A 8 3.60 8.04 -23.29
CA ILE A 8 4.51 7.59 -24.35
C ILE A 8 5.08 6.20 -24.01
N GLN A 9 5.60 6.02 -22.80
CA GLN A 9 6.15 4.73 -22.38
C GLN A 9 5.09 3.63 -22.38
N GLN A 10 3.85 3.93 -21.97
CA GLN A 10 2.73 3.01 -22.08
C GLN A 10 2.41 2.63 -23.53
N TYR A 11 2.55 3.55 -24.47
CA TYR A 11 2.37 3.27 -25.90
C TYR A 11 3.46 2.33 -26.42
N TYR A 12 4.75 2.62 -26.15
CA TYR A 12 5.85 1.75 -26.56
C TYR A 12 5.81 0.38 -25.89
N ALA A 13 5.36 0.30 -24.63
CA ALA A 13 5.15 -0.97 -23.94
C ALA A 13 4.07 -1.83 -24.62
N ARG A 14 3.02 -1.22 -25.20
CA ARG A 14 1.99 -1.96 -25.96
C ARG A 14 2.53 -2.52 -27.27
N ILE A 15 3.54 -1.89 -27.85
CA ILE A 15 4.22 -2.33 -29.08
C ILE A 15 5.23 -3.45 -28.79
N GLY A 16 5.54 -3.71 -27.51
CA GLY A 16 6.42 -4.81 -27.09
C GLY A 16 7.86 -4.39 -26.78
N ASN A 17 8.14 -3.10 -26.64
CA ASN A 17 9.45 -2.62 -26.18
C ASN A 17 9.67 -2.98 -24.70
N GLN A 18 10.65 -3.84 -24.41
CA GLN A 18 10.94 -4.34 -23.06
C GLN A 18 11.40 -3.25 -22.09
N ASP A 19 12.19 -2.27 -22.55
CA ASP A 19 12.64 -1.15 -21.70
C ASP A 19 11.47 -0.26 -21.29
N ALA A 20 10.55 -0.03 -22.23
CA ALA A 20 9.35 0.75 -21.98
C ALA A 20 8.41 0.05 -20.98
N VAL A 21 8.35 -1.29 -20.98
CA VAL A 21 7.55 -2.08 -20.03
C VAL A 21 8.02 -1.85 -18.59
N GLN A 22 9.33 -1.75 -18.34
CA GLN A 22 9.88 -1.50 -17.01
C GLN A 22 9.61 -0.08 -16.49
N ALA A 23 9.27 0.85 -17.39
CA ALA A 23 8.92 2.23 -17.06
C ALA A 23 7.42 2.43 -16.78
N VAL A 24 6.59 1.38 -16.89
CA VAL A 24 5.14 1.49 -16.71
C VAL A 24 4.75 1.46 -15.23
N ILE A 25 4.18 2.56 -14.78
CA ILE A 25 3.58 2.69 -13.45
C ILE A 25 2.13 2.21 -13.42
N PHE A 26 1.65 1.82 -12.24
CA PHE A 26 0.25 1.42 -12.09
C PHE A 26 -0.74 2.58 -12.32
N PRO A 27 -1.96 2.30 -12.83
CA PRO A 27 -2.98 3.30 -13.07
C PRO A 27 -3.31 4.15 -11.83
N ILE A 28 -3.31 3.54 -10.63
CA ILE A 28 -3.58 4.26 -9.39
C ILE A 28 -2.57 5.38 -9.12
N PHE A 29 -1.30 5.17 -9.46
CA PHE A 29 -0.24 6.17 -9.30
C PHE A 29 -0.34 7.28 -10.33
N VAL A 30 -0.86 7.01 -11.53
CA VAL A 30 -1.13 8.05 -12.52
C VAL A 30 -2.13 9.08 -11.99
N TYR A 31 -3.17 8.65 -11.25
CA TYR A 31 -4.11 9.57 -10.62
C TYR A 31 -3.45 10.45 -9.55
N VAL A 32 -2.53 9.89 -8.75
CA VAL A 32 -1.75 10.65 -7.77
C VAL A 32 -0.87 11.70 -8.45
N LEU A 33 -0.23 11.36 -9.57
CA LEU A 33 0.57 12.31 -10.35
C LEU A 33 -0.29 13.43 -10.96
N TRP A 34 -1.51 13.13 -11.40
CA TRP A 34 -2.47 14.15 -11.85
C TRP A 34 -2.90 15.07 -10.70
N ALA A 35 -3.18 14.53 -9.52
CA ALA A 35 -3.47 15.34 -8.34
C ALA A 35 -2.32 16.30 -8.03
N ASN A 36 -1.07 15.82 -8.08
CA ASN A 36 0.10 16.68 -7.88
C ASN A 36 0.25 17.77 -8.95
N ALA A 37 -0.06 17.45 -10.21
CA ALA A 37 -0.02 18.43 -11.29
C ALA A 37 -1.06 19.54 -11.09
N LEU A 38 -2.28 19.18 -10.64
CA LEU A 38 -3.33 20.17 -10.33
C LEU A 38 -2.93 21.07 -9.16
N VAL A 39 -2.34 20.50 -8.10
CA VAL A 39 -1.84 21.30 -6.98
C VAL A 39 -0.71 22.24 -7.41
N ASN A 40 0.21 21.78 -8.26
CA ASN A 40 1.28 22.64 -8.80
C ASN A 40 0.74 23.77 -9.71
N ILE A 41 -0.33 23.55 -10.48
CA ILE A 41 -1.01 24.61 -11.23
C ILE A 41 -1.62 25.65 -10.28
N TYR A 42 -2.23 25.19 -9.19
CA TYR A 42 -2.77 26.08 -8.16
C TYR A 42 -1.67 26.90 -7.48
N ILE A 43 -0.56 26.27 -7.08
CA ILE A 43 0.63 26.95 -6.54
C ILE A 43 1.11 28.05 -7.48
N GLY A 44 1.25 27.74 -8.77
CA GLY A 44 1.68 28.71 -9.78
C GLY A 44 0.71 29.90 -9.91
N THR A 45 -0.59 29.65 -9.78
CA THR A 45 -1.62 30.70 -9.81
C THR A 45 -1.50 31.61 -8.60
N VAL A 46 -1.42 31.04 -7.39
CA VAL A 46 -1.24 31.80 -6.13
C VAL A 46 0.03 32.64 -6.15
N ALA A 47 1.13 32.09 -6.66
CA ALA A 47 2.41 32.78 -6.75
C ALA A 47 2.41 33.97 -7.74
N ILE A 48 1.53 33.97 -8.74
CA ILE A 48 1.36 35.10 -9.68
C ILE A 48 0.41 36.14 -9.10
N THR A 49 -0.64 35.71 -8.39
CA THR A 49 -1.69 36.61 -7.90
C THR A 49 -1.32 37.35 -6.62
N PHE A 50 -0.52 36.73 -5.74
CA PHE A 50 -0.17 37.28 -4.43
C PHE A 50 1.34 37.45 -4.27
N THR A 51 1.76 38.53 -3.62
CA THR A 51 3.16 38.73 -3.23
C THR A 51 3.50 37.82 -2.06
N PHE A 52 4.57 37.04 -2.23
CA PHE A 52 5.04 36.12 -1.19
C PHE A 52 5.82 36.90 -0.11
N GLU A 53 5.19 37.12 1.04
CA GLU A 53 5.84 37.66 2.25
C GLU A 53 5.81 36.59 3.36
N PRO A 54 6.93 35.88 3.59
CA PRO A 54 6.99 34.93 4.69
C PRO A 54 6.91 35.68 6.03
N PHE A 55 6.00 35.25 6.90
CA PHE A 55 5.84 35.72 8.29
C PHE A 55 5.22 37.11 8.54
N SER A 56 4.62 37.78 7.53
CA SER A 56 3.87 39.03 7.79
C SER A 56 2.89 39.46 6.67
N THR A 57 1.93 38.63 6.28
CA THR A 57 0.90 39.09 5.33
C THR A 57 -0.21 39.83 6.06
N HIS A 58 -0.36 41.14 5.82
CA HIS A 58 -1.52 41.92 6.32
C HIS A 58 -2.81 41.63 5.53
N ASP A 59 -2.67 41.00 4.36
CA ASP A 59 -3.80 40.59 3.53
C ASP A 59 -4.36 39.23 3.97
N SER A 60 -5.63 39.26 4.37
CA SER A 60 -6.39 38.05 4.71
C SER A 60 -6.55 37.11 3.50
N GLY A 61 -6.64 37.66 2.29
CA GLY A 61 -6.73 36.88 1.05
C GLY A 61 -5.47 36.06 0.80
N ALA A 62 -4.31 36.71 0.83
CA ALA A 62 -3.00 36.05 0.73
C ALA A 62 -2.80 34.98 1.81
N THR A 63 -3.18 35.26 3.07
CA THR A 63 -3.07 34.32 4.20
C THR A 63 -3.79 33.00 3.90
N TRP A 64 -5.05 33.06 3.47
CA TRP A 64 -5.84 31.87 3.13
C TRP A 64 -5.34 31.18 1.86
N ALA A 65 -4.91 31.93 0.85
CA ALA A 65 -4.36 31.39 -0.39
C ALA A 65 -3.09 30.57 -0.13
N PHE A 66 -2.11 31.13 0.59
CA PHE A 66 -0.87 30.43 0.93
C PHE A 66 -1.11 29.26 1.89
N SER A 67 -2.00 29.41 2.88
CA SER A 67 -2.33 28.31 3.80
C SER A 67 -2.96 27.12 3.06
N THR A 68 -3.90 27.39 2.15
CA THR A 68 -4.55 26.37 1.31
C THR A 68 -3.56 25.72 0.37
N MET A 69 -2.66 26.52 -0.22
CA MET A 69 -1.60 26.06 -1.11
C MET A 69 -0.69 25.04 -0.42
N TYR A 70 -0.14 25.37 0.76
CA TYR A 70 0.71 24.43 1.50
C TYR A 70 -0.07 23.22 2.02
N SER A 71 -1.32 23.40 2.45
CA SER A 71 -2.20 22.29 2.87
C SER A 71 -2.41 21.26 1.75
N LEU A 72 -2.76 21.71 0.54
CA LEU A 72 -2.95 20.82 -0.60
C LEU A 72 -1.65 20.13 -1.02
N GLN A 73 -0.53 20.86 -0.99
CA GLN A 73 0.78 20.30 -1.28
C GLN A 73 1.13 19.16 -0.30
N HIS A 74 0.99 19.40 1.01
CA HIS A 74 1.25 18.40 2.04
C HIS A 74 0.26 17.24 2.03
N MET A 75 -0.98 17.47 1.62
CA MET A 75 -1.95 16.39 1.41
C MET A 75 -1.44 15.41 0.34
N VAL A 76 -0.83 15.89 -0.74
CA VAL A 76 -0.32 15.02 -1.82
C VAL A 76 1.02 14.39 -1.43
N THR A 77 1.99 15.16 -0.93
CA THR A 77 3.34 14.65 -0.61
C THR A 77 3.33 13.63 0.51
N GLU A 78 2.70 13.93 1.65
CA GLU A 78 2.59 12.99 2.76
C GLU A 78 1.55 11.90 2.45
N GLY A 79 0.56 12.20 1.59
CA GLY A 79 -0.37 11.20 1.06
C GLY A 79 0.33 10.08 0.29
N VAL A 80 1.38 10.38 -0.49
CA VAL A 80 2.23 9.35 -1.13
C VAL A 80 2.92 8.49 -0.08
N ALA A 81 3.49 9.08 0.97
CA ALA A 81 4.11 8.32 2.05
C ALA A 81 3.11 7.39 2.75
N MET A 82 1.91 7.90 3.06
CA MET A 82 0.82 7.12 3.66
C MET A 82 0.31 6.01 2.75
N LEU A 83 0.28 6.23 1.44
CA LEU A 83 -0.06 5.21 0.43
C LEU A 83 0.98 4.08 0.43
N LEU A 84 2.27 4.41 0.53
CA LEU A 84 3.37 3.45 0.58
C LEU A 84 3.45 2.69 1.92
N MET A 85 2.77 3.17 2.95
CA MET A 85 2.57 2.44 4.21
C MET A 85 1.41 1.42 4.13
N GLN A 86 0.55 1.49 3.11
CA GLN A 86 -0.54 0.53 2.97
C GLN A 86 -0.04 -0.84 2.50
N LYS A 87 -0.65 -1.91 3.05
CA LYS A 87 -0.31 -3.31 2.70
C LYS A 87 -0.72 -3.72 1.29
N GLY A 88 -1.72 -3.06 0.70
CA GLY A 88 -2.28 -3.40 -0.61
C GLY A 88 -2.13 -2.29 -1.64
N LEU A 89 -2.12 -2.66 -2.91
CA LEU A 89 -2.14 -1.74 -4.05
C LEU A 89 -3.50 -1.88 -4.75
N GLY A 90 -4.37 -0.89 -4.59
CA GLY A 90 -5.73 -0.91 -5.11
C GLY A 90 -6.53 0.32 -4.68
N ILE A 91 -7.76 0.43 -5.17
CA ILE A 91 -8.62 1.60 -4.92
C ILE A 91 -8.94 1.73 -3.43
N HIS A 92 -9.20 0.61 -2.75
CA HIS A 92 -9.50 0.62 -1.32
C HIS A 92 -8.33 1.14 -0.47
N ALA A 93 -7.12 0.64 -0.72
CA ALA A 93 -5.91 1.12 -0.05
C ALA A 93 -5.66 2.61 -0.33
N SER A 94 -5.92 3.05 -1.57
CA SER A 94 -5.84 4.47 -1.93
C SER A 94 -6.85 5.33 -1.17
N HIS A 95 -8.08 4.86 -0.96
CA HIS A 95 -9.07 5.60 -0.15
C HIS A 95 -8.66 5.69 1.32
N VAL A 96 -8.10 4.62 1.88
CA VAL A 96 -7.59 4.65 3.27
C VAL A 96 -6.45 5.67 3.38
N ALA A 97 -5.49 5.64 2.46
CA ALA A 97 -4.41 6.61 2.42
C ALA A 97 -4.94 8.05 2.24
N LEU A 98 -5.91 8.25 1.35
CA LEU A 98 -6.52 9.56 1.11
C LEU A 98 -7.22 10.10 2.37
N LYS A 99 -7.92 9.26 3.15
CA LYS A 99 -8.55 9.70 4.41
C LYS A 99 -7.52 10.25 5.39
N TRP A 100 -6.42 9.54 5.60
CA TRP A 100 -5.32 10.00 6.47
C TRP A 100 -4.64 11.25 5.90
N ALA A 101 -4.45 11.31 4.58
CA ALA A 101 -3.88 12.47 3.91
C ALA A 101 -4.76 13.72 4.04
N SER A 102 -6.08 13.58 3.90
CA SER A 102 -7.03 14.69 4.07
C SER A 102 -7.04 15.20 5.52
N LEU A 103 -7.00 14.29 6.51
CA LEU A 103 -6.87 14.68 7.91
C LEU A 103 -5.57 15.47 8.13
N TRP A 104 -4.46 14.98 7.56
CA TRP A 104 -3.17 15.66 7.62
C TRP A 104 -3.16 17.02 6.92
N GLY A 105 -3.85 17.15 5.79
CA GLY A 105 -4.07 18.42 5.10
C GLY A 105 -4.78 19.44 5.98
N VAL A 106 -5.85 19.04 6.67
CA VAL A 106 -6.57 19.94 7.62
C VAL A 106 -5.67 20.40 8.76
N VAL A 107 -4.88 19.50 9.34
CA VAL A 107 -3.88 19.87 10.37
C VAL A 107 -2.86 20.86 9.81
N THR A 108 -2.37 20.59 8.59
CA THR A 108 -1.43 21.49 7.90
C THR A 108 -2.04 22.87 7.69
N LEU A 109 -3.28 22.95 7.22
CA LEU A 109 -4.00 24.22 6.98
C LEU A 109 -4.03 25.07 8.26
N GLY A 110 -4.34 24.46 9.41
CA GLY A 110 -4.34 25.13 10.70
C GLY A 110 -2.98 25.68 11.10
N PHE A 111 -1.91 24.87 10.97
CA PHE A 111 -0.55 25.32 11.26
C PHE A 111 -0.10 26.45 10.32
N GLN A 112 -0.37 26.33 9.02
CA GLN A 112 0.01 27.34 8.04
C GLN A 112 -0.73 28.66 8.28
N TYR A 113 -2.03 28.60 8.59
CA TYR A 113 -2.81 29.78 8.95
C TYR A 113 -2.22 30.51 10.17
N LEU A 114 -1.81 29.77 11.21
CA LEU A 114 -1.13 30.35 12.39
C LEU A 114 0.22 30.98 12.05
N ILE A 115 0.98 30.39 11.13
CA ILE A 115 2.28 30.92 10.68
C ILE A 115 2.11 32.24 9.92
N TYR A 116 1.07 32.36 9.09
CA TYR A 116 0.85 33.56 8.28
C TYR A 116 0.11 34.68 9.03
N THR A 117 -0.68 34.34 10.05
CA THR A 117 -1.51 35.30 10.80
C THR A 117 -0.75 35.98 11.95
N ASN A 118 0.16 35.27 12.62
CA ASN A 118 0.81 35.81 13.82
C ASN A 118 2.03 36.70 13.48
N HIS A 119 2.45 37.51 14.46
CA HIS A 119 3.69 38.31 14.39
C HIS A 119 4.97 37.45 14.57
N SER A 120 6.13 38.04 14.35
CA SER A 120 7.43 37.38 14.12
C SER A 120 7.73 36.16 15.03
N ASN A 121 7.63 36.29 16.36
CA ASN A 121 8.04 35.23 17.28
C ASN A 121 7.09 34.01 17.29
N PRO A 122 5.76 34.15 17.49
CA PRO A 122 4.85 33.00 17.40
C PRO A 122 4.85 32.31 16.02
N SER A 123 5.03 33.07 14.93
CA SER A 123 5.08 32.50 13.57
C SER A 123 6.34 31.67 13.35
N TYR A 124 7.49 32.13 13.86
CA TYR A 124 8.73 31.35 13.85
C TYR A 124 8.58 30.05 14.66
N ILE A 125 8.06 30.13 15.89
CA ILE A 125 7.86 28.95 16.75
C ILE A 125 6.92 27.95 16.08
N SER A 126 5.79 28.42 15.53
CA SER A 126 4.83 27.57 14.83
C SER A 126 5.46 26.88 13.62
N SER A 127 6.30 27.59 12.87
CA SER A 127 7.08 27.02 11.76
C SER A 127 8.07 25.95 12.25
N MET A 128 8.80 26.20 13.33
CA MET A 128 9.75 25.23 13.89
C MET A 128 9.05 23.97 14.40
N VAL A 129 7.91 24.11 15.08
CA VAL A 129 7.09 22.98 15.53
C VAL A 129 6.60 22.17 14.33
N TRP A 130 6.06 22.84 13.30
CA TRP A 130 5.59 22.17 12.09
C TRP A 130 6.71 21.40 11.36
N GLN A 131 7.86 22.04 11.15
CA GLN A 131 9.00 21.39 10.51
C GLN A 131 9.55 20.24 11.37
N GLY A 132 9.57 20.40 12.69
CA GLY A 132 9.95 19.35 13.63
C GLY A 132 9.02 18.13 13.57
N MET A 133 7.70 18.33 13.48
CA MET A 133 6.73 17.23 13.31
C MET A 133 6.99 16.45 12.03
N LEU A 134 7.25 17.13 10.92
CA LEU A 134 7.55 16.50 9.64
C LEU A 134 8.91 15.80 9.64
N LEU A 135 9.92 16.40 10.27
CA LEU A 135 11.24 15.81 10.42
C LEU A 135 11.15 14.50 11.21
N LEU A 136 10.37 14.47 12.30
CA LEU A 136 10.12 13.26 13.07
C LEU A 136 9.34 12.21 12.26
N PHE A 137 8.33 12.61 11.50
CA PHE A 137 7.56 11.71 10.64
C PHE A 137 8.44 11.02 9.59
N TYR A 138 9.22 11.78 8.82
CA TYR A 138 10.11 11.21 7.82
C TYR A 138 11.31 10.47 8.44
N GLY A 139 11.80 10.94 9.59
CA GLY A 139 12.84 10.25 10.37
C GLY A 139 12.38 8.88 10.87
N ALA A 140 11.14 8.79 11.35
CA ALA A 140 10.50 7.54 11.75
C ALA A 140 10.36 6.58 10.55
N LEU A 141 9.91 7.08 9.40
CA LEU A 141 9.81 6.29 8.17
C LEU A 141 11.17 5.82 7.64
N TRP A 142 12.24 6.57 7.87
CA TRP A 142 13.58 6.21 7.44
C TRP A 142 14.27 5.22 8.39
N LEU A 143 14.24 5.50 9.71
CA LEU A 143 15.09 4.84 10.71
C LEU A 143 14.43 3.66 11.45
N ILE A 144 13.11 3.65 11.63
CA ILE A 144 12.44 2.58 12.38
C ILE A 144 12.62 1.25 11.64
N PRO A 145 12.97 0.13 12.29
CA PRO A 145 13.09 -1.15 11.59
C PRO A 145 11.73 -1.65 11.06
N GLN A 146 11.74 -2.28 9.87
CA GLN A 146 10.54 -2.76 9.17
C GLN A 146 9.71 -3.78 9.97
N ARG A 147 10.31 -4.42 10.99
CA ARG A 147 9.62 -5.31 11.93
C ARG A 147 8.58 -4.60 12.80
N ARG A 148 8.78 -3.31 13.12
CA ARG A 148 7.88 -2.52 13.97
C ARG A 148 6.90 -1.67 13.17
N LEU A 149 7.32 -1.17 12.01
CA LEU A 149 6.50 -0.36 11.14
C LEU A 149 6.50 -0.97 9.74
N PHE A 150 5.34 -1.50 9.32
CA PHE A 150 5.20 -1.97 7.95
C PHE A 150 5.31 -0.81 6.98
N ARG A 151 6.23 -0.91 6.02
CA ARG A 151 6.40 0.04 4.93
C ARG A 151 6.99 -0.63 3.70
N ARG A 152 6.71 -0.08 2.52
CA ARG A 152 7.33 -0.51 1.25
C ARG A 152 8.73 0.07 1.09
N PRO A 153 9.67 -0.61 0.43
CA PRO A 153 11.05 -0.14 0.32
C PRO A 153 11.16 1.20 -0.42
N ALA A 154 10.27 1.50 -1.37
CA ALA A 154 10.24 2.78 -2.07
C ALA A 154 10.12 3.99 -1.11
N VAL A 155 9.38 3.84 0.00
CA VAL A 155 9.21 4.94 0.96
C VAL A 155 10.49 5.29 1.71
N ILE A 156 11.47 4.37 1.78
CA ILE A 156 12.73 4.63 2.49
C ILE A 156 13.54 5.70 1.75
N TYR A 157 13.63 5.57 0.42
CA TYR A 157 14.28 6.57 -0.43
C TYR A 157 13.53 7.90 -0.38
N TYR A 158 12.19 7.84 -0.47
CA TYR A 158 11.33 9.02 -0.35
C TYR A 158 11.54 9.75 0.98
N ALA A 159 11.46 9.03 2.09
CA ALA A 159 11.59 9.58 3.44
C ALA A 159 12.99 10.13 3.72
N ARG A 160 14.06 9.47 3.24
CA ARG A 160 15.42 9.98 3.38
C ARG A 160 15.60 11.33 2.69
N THR A 161 15.11 11.46 1.45
CA THR A 161 15.21 12.72 0.70
C THR A 161 14.42 13.83 1.38
N TRP A 162 13.19 13.55 1.81
CA TRP A 162 12.37 14.54 2.53
C TRP A 162 12.94 14.89 3.90
N PHE A 163 13.51 13.95 4.63
CA PHE A 163 14.16 14.22 5.91
C PHE A 163 15.30 15.24 5.76
N LEU A 164 16.19 15.02 4.79
CA LEU A 164 17.29 15.96 4.49
C LEU A 164 16.78 17.32 4.02
N PHE A 165 15.75 17.33 3.17
CA PHE A 165 15.10 18.55 2.74
C PHE A 165 14.48 19.33 3.91
N ARG A 166 13.86 18.65 4.89
CA ARG A 166 13.29 19.30 6.08
C ARG A 166 14.37 19.92 6.96
N LEU A 167 15.55 19.30 7.10
CA LEU A 167 16.68 19.92 7.79
C LEU A 167 17.12 21.22 7.10
N LEU A 168 17.16 21.24 5.77
CA LEU A 168 17.47 22.44 5.00
C LEU A 168 16.41 23.53 5.21
N CYS A 169 15.12 23.18 5.20
CA CYS A 169 14.03 24.11 5.50
C CYS A 169 14.17 24.72 6.92
N MET A 170 14.47 23.89 7.93
CA MET A 170 14.67 24.37 9.30
C MET A 170 15.86 25.32 9.42
N ALA A 171 16.98 25.01 8.74
CA ALA A 171 18.15 25.88 8.69
C ALA A 171 17.81 27.22 8.01
N ALA A 172 17.11 27.19 6.87
CA ALA A 172 16.70 28.39 6.16
C ALA A 172 15.78 29.28 7.01
N SER A 173 14.75 28.71 7.65
CA SER A 173 13.85 29.46 8.52
C SER A 173 14.55 30.04 9.76
N THR A 174 15.56 29.35 10.30
CA THR A 174 16.36 29.86 11.42
C THR A 174 17.24 31.04 11.00
N LEU A 175 17.91 30.93 9.85
CA LEU A 175 18.72 32.03 9.31
C LEU A 175 17.88 33.27 8.97
N MET A 176 16.63 33.07 8.54
CA MET A 176 15.68 34.14 8.23
C MET A 176 15.16 34.85 9.50
N HIS A 177 15.23 34.21 10.67
CA HIS A 177 14.74 34.81 11.92
C HIS A 177 15.73 35.84 12.51
N PHE A 178 17.03 35.64 12.33
CA PHE A 178 18.05 36.55 12.86
C PHE A 178 18.37 37.68 11.88
N ASP A 179 18.28 38.93 12.35
CA ASP A 179 18.51 40.13 11.54
C ASP A 179 19.89 40.14 10.85
N THR A 180 20.93 39.64 11.53
CA THR A 180 22.30 39.57 11.00
C THR A 180 22.46 38.60 9.83
N THR A 181 21.62 37.55 9.77
CA THR A 181 21.69 36.52 8.73
C THR A 181 20.49 36.52 7.79
N HIS A 182 19.57 37.49 7.92
CA HIS A 182 18.31 37.53 7.18
C HIS A 182 18.51 37.44 5.66
N ALA A 183 19.48 38.17 5.10
CA ALA A 183 19.80 38.11 3.68
C ALA A 183 20.24 36.71 3.22
N VAL A 184 21.13 36.07 3.99
CA VAL A 184 21.59 34.69 3.73
C VAL A 184 20.44 33.70 3.88
N GLY A 185 19.56 33.89 4.86
CA GLY A 185 18.36 33.09 5.06
C GLY A 185 17.41 33.15 3.88
N ASN A 186 17.15 34.35 3.35
CA ASN A 186 16.32 34.53 2.15
C ASN A 186 16.91 33.85 0.91
N CYS A 187 18.21 34.02 0.66
CA CYS A 187 18.89 33.32 -0.44
C CYS A 187 18.82 31.80 -0.26
N THR A 188 19.04 31.30 0.95
CA THR A 188 18.99 29.86 1.28
C THR A 188 17.58 29.30 1.10
N TYR A 189 16.55 30.06 1.44
CA TYR A 189 15.16 29.67 1.25
C TYR A 189 14.79 29.62 -0.25
N ILE A 190 15.12 30.66 -1.01
CA ILE A 190 14.78 30.71 -2.43
C ILE A 190 15.56 29.63 -3.22
N LEU A 191 16.89 29.61 -3.11
CA LEU A 191 17.75 28.73 -3.90
C LEU A 191 17.83 27.31 -3.33
N GLY A 192 17.71 27.15 -2.02
CA GLY A 192 17.82 25.85 -1.35
C GLY A 192 16.47 25.17 -1.09
N THR A 193 15.38 25.92 -0.92
CA THR A 193 14.07 25.36 -0.61
C THR A 193 13.12 25.43 -1.79
N LEU A 194 12.81 26.62 -2.31
CA LEU A 194 11.76 26.80 -3.33
C LEU A 194 12.11 26.17 -4.69
N PHE A 195 13.22 26.56 -5.31
CA PHE A 195 13.61 26.01 -6.61
C PHE A 195 13.85 24.49 -6.57
N PRO A 196 14.60 23.95 -5.59
CA PRO A 196 14.77 22.51 -5.49
C PRO A 196 13.46 21.77 -5.27
N PHE A 197 12.55 22.32 -4.45
CA PHE A 197 11.22 21.71 -4.26
C PHE A 197 10.47 21.61 -5.58
N THR A 198 10.28 22.72 -6.30
CA THR A 198 9.50 22.73 -7.55
C THR A 198 10.03 21.80 -8.64
N ILE A 199 11.35 21.61 -8.73
CA ILE A 199 11.97 20.74 -9.75
C ILE A 199 12.02 19.28 -9.27
N PHE A 200 12.50 19.05 -8.05
CA PHE A 200 12.76 17.70 -7.56
C PHE A 200 11.51 16.99 -7.05
N GLU A 201 10.51 17.69 -6.53
CA GLU A 201 9.30 17.09 -5.98
C GLU A 201 8.55 16.19 -6.98
N PRO A 202 8.18 16.66 -8.19
CA PRO A 202 7.50 15.80 -9.17
C PRO A 202 8.39 14.66 -9.67
N LEU A 203 9.71 14.88 -9.80
CA LEU A 203 10.67 13.85 -10.19
C LEU A 203 10.81 12.77 -9.12
N LEU A 204 11.03 13.17 -7.86
CA LEU A 204 11.16 12.29 -6.71
C LEU A 204 9.91 11.44 -6.54
N MET A 205 8.72 12.05 -6.67
CA MET A 205 7.46 11.31 -6.62
C MET A 205 7.34 10.32 -7.77
N TYR A 206 7.65 10.72 -9.00
CA TYR A 206 7.66 9.79 -10.15
C TYR A 206 8.60 8.61 -9.93
N TYR A 207 9.85 8.87 -9.56
CA TYR A 207 10.84 7.82 -9.30
C TYR A 207 10.42 6.90 -8.15
N THR A 208 9.82 7.45 -7.10
CA THR A 208 9.34 6.66 -5.96
C THR A 208 8.18 5.74 -6.36
N LEU A 209 7.19 6.26 -7.09
CA LEU A 209 6.05 5.49 -7.55
C LEU A 209 6.44 4.47 -8.64
N LEU A 210 7.45 4.79 -9.45
CA LEU A 210 8.05 3.86 -10.39
C LEU A 210 8.76 2.72 -9.66
N GLN A 211 9.57 3.02 -8.64
CA GLN A 211 10.23 2.01 -7.83
C GLN A 211 9.21 1.10 -7.14
N ASP A 212 8.14 1.67 -6.58
CA ASP A 212 7.07 0.87 -5.99
C ASP A 212 6.37 0.00 -7.05
N SER A 213 6.17 0.52 -8.27
CA SER A 213 5.61 -0.26 -9.37
C SER A 213 6.50 -1.45 -9.74
N LYS A 214 7.81 -1.22 -9.87
CA LYS A 214 8.81 -2.27 -10.12
C LYS A 214 8.85 -3.32 -9.00
N TRP A 215 8.68 -2.89 -7.75
CA TRP A 215 8.62 -3.78 -6.60
C TRP A 215 7.43 -4.75 -6.67
N TRP A 216 6.25 -4.27 -7.03
CA TRP A 216 5.06 -5.13 -7.23
C TRP A 216 5.15 -5.98 -8.49
N GLN A 217 5.85 -5.51 -9.53
CA GLN A 217 6.13 -6.28 -10.74
C GLN A 217 7.27 -7.29 -10.54
N GLY A 218 7.94 -7.30 -9.39
CA GLY A 218 9.07 -8.19 -9.11
C GLY A 218 10.36 -7.86 -9.84
N GLN A 219 10.43 -6.76 -10.59
CA GLN A 219 11.60 -6.36 -11.40
C GLN A 219 12.78 -5.88 -10.56
N ASP A 220 12.51 -5.31 -9.38
CA ASP A 220 13.53 -4.78 -8.47
C ASP A 220 14.37 -5.87 -7.79
N ILE A 221 13.97 -7.14 -7.93
CA ILE A 221 14.69 -8.31 -7.41
C ILE A 221 16.01 -8.55 -8.20
N PHE A 222 16.11 -8.02 -9.43
CA PHE A 222 17.18 -8.35 -10.37
C PHE A 222 18.33 -7.33 -10.45
N GLN A 223 18.17 -6.10 -9.92
CA GLN A 223 19.10 -4.98 -10.20
C GLN A 223 20.14 -4.64 -9.12
N GLY A 224 20.19 -5.34 -7.97
CA GLY A 224 21.48 -5.48 -7.26
C GLY A 224 21.53 -5.31 -5.74
N ARG A 225 22.57 -5.96 -5.22
CA ARG A 225 23.16 -5.97 -3.86
C ARG A 225 22.39 -6.74 -2.78
N ARG A 226 22.85 -8.00 -2.59
CA ARG A 226 22.85 -8.81 -1.37
C ARG A 226 22.69 -7.97 -0.09
N ASN A 227 21.46 -7.85 0.40
CA ASN A 227 21.22 -7.53 1.81
C ASN A 227 20.54 -8.76 2.42
N MET A 228 21.35 -9.52 3.16
CA MET A 228 21.03 -10.79 3.86
C MET A 228 19.84 -10.74 4.82
N SER A 229 19.16 -9.60 4.96
CA SER A 229 18.05 -9.38 5.89
C SER A 229 16.66 -9.35 5.23
N ALA A 230 16.56 -9.41 3.90
CA ALA A 230 15.30 -9.46 3.16
C ALA A 230 14.97 -10.87 2.58
N GLU A 231 15.71 -11.89 3.02
CA GLU A 231 15.94 -13.15 2.31
C GLU A 231 14.94 -14.29 2.64
N GLU A 232 13.90 -14.05 3.44
CA GLU A 232 13.13 -15.17 4.02
C GLU A 232 12.01 -15.73 3.13
N ILE A 233 11.41 -14.96 2.21
CA ILE A 233 10.20 -15.43 1.48
C ILE A 233 10.33 -15.34 -0.06
N ARG A 234 11.19 -14.47 -0.59
CA ARG A 234 11.16 -14.08 -2.02
C ARG A 234 12.24 -14.73 -2.90
N SER A 235 13.08 -15.58 -2.33
CA SER A 235 14.16 -16.25 -3.08
C SER A 235 13.73 -17.20 -4.22
N PRO A 236 12.51 -17.76 -4.32
CA PRO A 236 12.15 -18.59 -5.48
C PRO A 236 11.68 -17.78 -6.70
N LEU A 237 11.66 -16.44 -6.63
CA LEU A 237 11.27 -15.54 -7.75
C LEU A 237 12.43 -15.15 -8.66
N GLN A 238 13.58 -15.78 -8.49
CA GLN A 238 14.78 -15.52 -9.26
C GLN A 238 14.59 -16.07 -10.69
N GLY A 239 14.20 -15.20 -11.63
CA GLY A 239 14.25 -15.43 -13.08
C GLY A 239 12.91 -15.37 -13.84
N ILE A 240 11.81 -14.87 -13.26
CA ILE A 240 10.50 -14.84 -13.93
C ILE A 240 10.11 -13.40 -14.28
N ASP A 241 10.23 -13.04 -15.56
CA ASP A 241 9.76 -11.76 -16.10
C ASP A 241 8.22 -11.74 -16.18
N ILE A 242 7.58 -10.82 -15.45
CA ILE A 242 6.11 -10.70 -15.43
C ILE A 242 5.65 -9.73 -16.53
N ASN A 243 4.78 -10.21 -17.41
CA ASN A 243 4.16 -9.41 -18.46
C ASN A 243 3.20 -8.33 -17.88
N LEU A 244 3.24 -7.11 -18.43
CA LEU A 244 2.48 -5.93 -17.97
C LEU A 244 0.97 -6.17 -17.88
N LYS A 245 0.40 -6.93 -18.82
CA LYS A 245 -1.03 -7.28 -18.82
C LYS A 245 -1.40 -8.16 -17.62
N SER A 246 -0.50 -9.05 -17.20
CA SER A 246 -0.66 -9.92 -16.05
C SER A 246 -0.61 -9.10 -14.74
N ALA A 247 0.32 -8.14 -14.64
CA ALA A 247 0.40 -7.23 -13.48
C ALA A 247 -0.83 -6.30 -13.36
N GLN A 248 -1.34 -5.78 -14.49
CA GLN A 248 -2.53 -4.92 -14.50
C GLN A 248 -3.83 -5.70 -14.23
N SER A 249 -3.98 -6.88 -14.83
CA SER A 249 -5.16 -7.73 -14.61
C SER A 249 -5.22 -8.28 -13.19
N LEU A 250 -4.07 -8.55 -12.58
CA LEU A 250 -3.94 -8.87 -11.16
C LEU A 250 -4.43 -7.71 -10.27
N ALA A 251 -3.93 -6.50 -10.48
CA ALA A 251 -4.35 -5.33 -9.71
C ALA A 251 -5.88 -5.11 -9.82
N ALA A 252 -6.44 -5.23 -11.04
CA ALA A 252 -7.88 -5.15 -11.26
C ALA A 252 -8.67 -6.31 -10.63
N SER A 253 -8.09 -7.51 -10.54
CA SER A 253 -8.70 -8.68 -9.91
C SER A 253 -8.71 -8.58 -8.38
N MET A 254 -7.66 -8.00 -7.79
CA MET A 254 -7.62 -7.69 -6.36
C MET A 254 -8.72 -6.69 -5.96
N ASP A 255 -8.97 -5.67 -6.79
CA ASP A 255 -10.07 -4.71 -6.59
C ASP A 255 -11.46 -5.38 -6.68
N ARG A 256 -11.65 -6.36 -7.58
CA ARG A 256 -12.90 -7.12 -7.69
C ARG A 256 -13.12 -8.09 -6.52
N MET A 257 -12.07 -8.76 -6.06
CA MET A 257 -12.15 -9.64 -4.89
C MET A 257 -12.48 -8.87 -3.61
N GLY A 258 -11.87 -7.69 -3.41
CA GLY A 258 -12.19 -6.81 -2.28
C GLY A 258 -13.67 -6.42 -2.23
N LYS A 259 -14.27 -6.12 -3.40
CA LYS A 259 -15.70 -5.81 -3.52
C LYS A 259 -16.60 -6.99 -3.16
N LEU A 260 -16.25 -8.21 -3.59
CA LEU A 260 -17.01 -9.43 -3.26
C LEU A 260 -17.01 -9.75 -1.75
N THR A 261 -15.89 -9.50 -1.06
CA THR A 261 -15.85 -9.60 0.41
C THR A 261 -16.70 -8.54 1.10
N SER A 262 -16.69 -7.29 0.61
CA SER A 262 -17.51 -6.22 1.20
C SER A 262 -19.02 -6.39 0.95
N SER A 263 -19.41 -6.92 -0.22
CA SER A 263 -20.83 -7.17 -0.55
C SER A 263 -21.38 -8.39 0.20
N ALA A 264 -20.57 -9.42 0.42
CA ALA A 264 -20.94 -10.55 1.29
C ALA A 264 -21.12 -10.14 2.75
N THR A 265 -20.30 -9.22 3.27
CA THR A 265 -20.51 -8.67 4.64
C THR A 265 -21.73 -7.76 4.74
N ALA A 266 -22.10 -7.04 3.68
CA ALA A 266 -23.28 -6.18 3.65
C ALA A 266 -24.60 -6.97 3.53
N SER A 267 -24.62 -8.07 2.78
CA SER A 267 -25.81 -8.94 2.66
C SER A 267 -26.09 -9.76 3.92
N LEU A 268 -25.06 -10.10 4.71
CA LEU A 268 -25.21 -10.81 5.99
C LEU A 268 -25.81 -9.92 7.09
N HIS A 269 -25.64 -8.59 7.04
CA HIS A 269 -26.24 -7.69 8.04
C HIS A 269 -27.72 -7.40 7.77
N ASN A 270 -28.19 -7.58 6.53
CA ASN A 270 -29.58 -7.30 6.15
C ASN A 270 -30.54 -8.49 6.36
N ASN A 271 -30.01 -9.69 6.63
CA ASN A 271 -30.81 -10.92 6.71
C ASN A 271 -31.16 -11.37 8.14
N ASN A 272 -30.83 -10.55 9.15
CA ASN A 272 -31.05 -10.88 10.56
C ASN A 272 -32.36 -10.30 11.17
N ASN A 273 -33.24 -9.69 10.36
CA ASN A 273 -34.45 -9.04 10.87
C ASN A 273 -35.79 -9.76 10.58
N ASN A 274 -35.80 -10.91 9.92
CA ASN A 274 -37.04 -11.64 9.66
C ASN A 274 -36.94 -13.08 10.16
N ASN A 275 -37.29 -13.31 11.43
CA ASN A 275 -37.87 -14.57 11.87
C ASN A 275 -38.57 -14.41 13.23
N SER A 276 -39.85 -14.04 13.17
CA SER A 276 -40.81 -14.33 14.23
C SER A 276 -41.77 -15.42 13.77
N SER A 277 -42.02 -16.35 14.69
CA SER A 277 -43.11 -17.33 14.75
C SER A 277 -43.12 -18.49 13.74
N ILE A 278 -42.88 -19.71 14.24
CA ILE A 278 -43.81 -20.85 14.16
C ILE A 278 -43.47 -21.86 15.27
N LYS A 279 -44.52 -22.44 15.86
CA LYS A 279 -44.61 -23.13 17.15
C LYS A 279 -43.97 -24.53 17.19
N ARG A 280 -43.60 -24.90 18.43
CA ARG A 280 -43.24 -26.24 18.94
C ARG A 280 -44.36 -27.28 18.79
N THR A 281 -43.97 -28.54 18.58
CA THR A 281 -44.63 -29.71 19.22
C THR A 281 -43.59 -30.77 19.57
N SER A 282 -43.65 -31.24 20.82
CA SER A 282 -42.74 -32.17 21.52
C SER A 282 -43.09 -33.64 21.25
N THR A 283 -42.15 -34.56 21.49
CA THR A 283 -42.38 -35.82 22.26
C THR A 283 -41.03 -36.48 22.64
N ASN A 284 -41.00 -36.99 23.88
CA ASN A 284 -39.85 -37.52 24.63
C ASN A 284 -39.59 -39.01 24.37
N PHE A 285 -38.36 -39.50 24.60
CA PHE A 285 -38.06 -40.62 25.54
C PHE A 285 -36.55 -40.76 25.84
N GLY A 286 -36.19 -41.05 27.10
CA GLY A 286 -34.81 -41.12 27.68
C GLY A 286 -34.00 -42.36 27.25
N MET A 287 -32.82 -42.73 27.77
CA MET A 287 -32.08 -42.51 29.04
C MET A 287 -30.70 -43.21 28.82
N SER A 288 -29.50 -42.66 29.11
CA SER A 288 -28.73 -42.85 30.36
C SER A 288 -27.25 -42.34 30.19
N THR A 289 -26.82 -41.50 31.16
CA THR A 289 -25.53 -41.39 31.92
C THR A 289 -24.26 -42.13 31.44
N THR A 290 -23.02 -41.64 31.57
CA THR A 290 -22.42 -40.58 32.43
C THR A 290 -21.03 -40.14 31.90
N GLU A 291 -20.86 -38.81 31.84
CA GLU A 291 -19.73 -37.94 32.26
C GLU A 291 -18.24 -38.33 32.07
N ARG A 292 -17.55 -37.44 31.35
CA ARG A 292 -16.10 -37.24 31.30
C ARG A 292 -15.82 -35.82 31.80
N LEU A 293 -14.93 -35.67 32.77
CA LEU A 293 -14.47 -34.39 33.31
C LEU A 293 -13.61 -33.62 32.30
N GLU A 294 -13.94 -32.34 32.10
CA GLU A 294 -13.17 -31.34 31.35
C GLU A 294 -12.11 -30.67 32.22
N SER A 295 -11.00 -30.27 31.61
CA SER A 295 -10.31 -29.01 31.94
C SER A 295 -9.42 -28.52 30.77
N ASN A 296 -9.96 -27.54 30.03
CA ASN A 296 -9.38 -26.28 29.52
C ASN A 296 -7.92 -26.18 29.05
N GLU A 297 -7.71 -25.64 27.83
CA GLU A 297 -7.54 -24.19 27.63
C GLU A 297 -7.72 -23.75 26.17
N SER A 298 -8.15 -22.50 26.01
CA SER A 298 -8.95 -21.92 24.93
C SER A 298 -8.14 -21.20 23.83
N MET A 299 -8.57 -21.33 22.57
CA MET A 299 -8.19 -20.44 21.47
C MET A 299 -9.44 -19.95 20.71
N SER A 300 -9.66 -18.64 20.76
CA SER A 300 -10.85 -17.93 20.31
C SER A 300 -10.98 -17.83 18.78
N GLY A 301 -11.92 -18.62 18.25
CA GLY A 301 -12.86 -18.40 17.14
C GLY A 301 -12.59 -17.36 16.04
N GLU A 302 -12.26 -17.85 14.84
CA GLU A 302 -12.84 -17.34 13.59
C GLU A 302 -13.88 -18.37 13.11
N THR A 303 -15.08 -17.89 12.86
CA THR A 303 -16.32 -18.62 12.62
C THR A 303 -16.22 -19.59 11.43
N ALA A 304 -16.45 -20.87 11.70
CA ALA A 304 -16.66 -21.88 10.67
C ALA A 304 -18.01 -21.62 10.00
N LEU A 305 -18.01 -21.10 8.77
CA LEU A 305 -19.18 -21.15 7.90
C LEU A 305 -19.20 -22.53 7.21
N ALA A 306 -19.87 -23.48 7.83
CA ALA A 306 -20.28 -24.71 7.20
C ALA A 306 -21.82 -24.76 7.19
N ALA A 307 -22.43 -24.58 6.02
CA ALA A 307 -23.56 -25.39 5.56
C ALA A 307 -24.02 -25.01 4.14
N SER A 308 -24.18 -26.07 3.35
CA SER A 308 -25.04 -26.22 2.17
C SER A 308 -24.53 -25.76 0.78
N GLY A 309 -24.06 -26.76 0.01
CA GLY A 309 -24.43 -26.90 -1.41
C GLY A 309 -23.77 -25.95 -2.42
N GLY A 310 -22.45 -26.06 -2.59
CA GLY A 310 -21.71 -25.38 -3.66
C GLY A 310 -20.30 -25.06 -3.21
N GLY A 311 -19.38 -26.03 -3.32
CA GLY A 311 -18.04 -25.94 -2.75
C GLY A 311 -17.27 -24.75 -3.31
N ALA A 312 -17.17 -23.66 -2.55
CA ALA A 312 -16.27 -22.56 -2.85
C ALA A 312 -14.89 -22.88 -2.26
N VAL A 313 -13.85 -22.93 -3.09
CA VAL A 313 -12.46 -23.04 -2.64
C VAL A 313 -12.13 -21.84 -1.78
N ARG A 314 -11.55 -22.08 -0.60
CA ARG A 314 -11.12 -21.00 0.29
C ARG A 314 -9.90 -20.31 -0.30
N LEU A 315 -9.99 -18.99 -0.46
CA LEU A 315 -8.82 -18.16 -0.74
C LEU A 315 -8.04 -17.98 0.56
N LEU A 316 -6.85 -18.56 0.62
CA LEU A 316 -5.98 -18.51 1.80
C LEU A 316 -5.10 -17.27 1.73
N ASN A 317 -4.88 -16.64 2.89
CA ASN A 317 -3.99 -15.51 2.99
C ASN A 317 -2.53 -16.00 2.98
N PHE A 318 -1.77 -15.56 1.97
CA PHE A 318 -0.38 -15.95 1.77
C PHE A 318 0.52 -15.66 2.98
N ALA A 319 0.19 -14.67 3.81
CA ALA A 319 0.99 -14.28 4.97
C ALA A 319 1.12 -15.38 6.03
N TYR A 320 0.20 -16.36 6.03
CA TYR A 320 0.21 -17.48 6.97
C TYR A 320 0.85 -18.76 6.41
N ILE A 321 1.43 -18.69 5.20
CA ILE A 321 2.10 -19.81 4.55
C ILE A 321 3.61 -19.71 4.81
N SER A 322 4.20 -20.82 5.25
CA SER A 322 5.65 -21.00 5.36
C SER A 322 6.09 -22.21 4.55
N LEU A 323 7.24 -22.12 3.89
CA LEU A 323 7.75 -23.14 2.98
C LEU A 323 9.13 -23.61 3.45
N ASP A 324 9.34 -24.92 3.48
CA ASP A 324 10.64 -25.53 3.71
C ASP A 324 11.29 -25.84 2.35
N LYS A 325 12.13 -24.90 1.89
CA LYS A 325 12.74 -24.94 0.54
C LYS A 325 13.71 -26.12 0.36
N ASN A 326 14.30 -26.61 1.45
CA ASN A 326 15.23 -27.74 1.42
C ASN A 326 14.51 -29.09 1.32
N LYS A 327 13.18 -29.08 1.47
CA LYS A 327 12.36 -30.29 1.51
C LYS A 327 11.32 -30.25 0.41
N GLN A 328 11.81 -30.27 -0.84
CA GLN A 328 10.98 -30.51 -2.01
C GLN A 328 10.41 -31.93 -1.94
N LEU A 329 9.09 -32.04 -1.98
CA LEU A 329 8.36 -33.31 -1.98
C LEU A 329 8.20 -33.85 -3.41
N GLY A 330 8.18 -32.96 -4.41
CA GLY A 330 8.09 -33.35 -5.81
C GLY A 330 8.23 -32.16 -6.77
N SER A 331 8.54 -32.45 -8.02
CA SER A 331 8.61 -31.48 -9.11
C SER A 331 7.91 -32.01 -10.36
N GLY A 332 7.18 -31.14 -11.03
CA GLY A 332 6.66 -31.35 -12.38
C GLY A 332 7.08 -30.22 -13.31
N SER A 333 6.64 -30.27 -14.57
CA SER A 333 7.06 -29.35 -15.63
C SER A 333 6.74 -27.88 -15.32
N PHE A 334 5.61 -27.62 -14.65
CA PHE A 334 5.12 -26.28 -14.33
C PHE A 334 4.76 -26.11 -12.84
N SER A 335 5.16 -27.06 -12.00
CA SER A 335 4.87 -26.98 -10.56
C SER A 335 5.95 -27.63 -9.72
N ARG A 336 6.11 -27.16 -8.48
CA ARG A 336 6.94 -27.81 -7.46
C ARG A 336 6.15 -27.90 -6.18
N VAL A 337 6.28 -29.03 -5.50
CA VAL A 337 5.62 -29.29 -4.22
C VAL A 337 6.68 -29.27 -3.15
N TYR A 338 6.50 -28.40 -2.15
CA TYR A 338 7.38 -28.33 -0.99
C TYR A 338 6.62 -28.75 0.26
N ARG A 339 7.35 -29.22 1.26
CA ARG A 339 6.80 -29.27 2.62
C ARG A 339 6.62 -27.84 3.11
N GLY A 340 5.48 -27.54 3.70
CA GLY A 340 5.20 -26.22 4.26
C GLY A 340 4.37 -26.29 5.53
N ARG A 341 4.00 -25.12 6.03
CA ARG A 341 2.98 -25.00 7.07
C ARG A 341 2.04 -23.85 6.73
N TYR A 342 0.75 -24.05 6.98
CA TYR A 342 -0.26 -23.02 6.95
C TYR A 342 -0.84 -22.82 8.35
N ARG A 343 -0.77 -21.60 8.90
CA ARG A 343 -1.15 -21.31 10.30
C ARG A 343 -0.54 -22.34 11.29
N GLN A 344 0.76 -22.60 11.15
CA GLN A 344 1.54 -23.60 11.90
C GLN A 344 1.16 -25.08 11.69
N LYS A 345 0.10 -25.41 10.94
CA LYS A 345 -0.24 -26.79 10.58
C LYS A 345 0.58 -27.25 9.38
N ALA A 346 1.28 -28.37 9.51
CA ALA A 346 2.07 -28.94 8.41
C ALA A 346 1.16 -29.31 7.21
N CYS A 347 1.58 -28.92 6.02
CA CYS A 347 0.87 -29.18 4.77
C CYS A 347 1.88 -29.37 3.61
N ALA A 348 1.39 -29.86 2.48
CA ALA A 348 2.12 -29.79 1.21
C ALA A 348 1.72 -28.49 0.51
N VAL A 349 2.67 -27.80 -0.10
CA VAL A 349 2.37 -26.58 -0.87
C VAL A 349 2.81 -26.81 -2.30
N LYS A 350 1.83 -26.97 -3.19
CA LYS A 350 2.05 -27.08 -4.64
C LYS A 350 2.10 -25.68 -5.22
N LEU A 351 3.31 -25.19 -5.49
CA LEU A 351 3.52 -23.95 -6.23
C LEU A 351 3.43 -24.22 -7.72
N ILE A 352 2.58 -23.47 -8.40
CA ILE A 352 2.41 -23.49 -9.85
C ILE A 352 3.12 -22.25 -10.40
N PHE A 353 4.07 -22.48 -11.28
CA PHE A 353 4.87 -21.45 -11.93
C PHE A 353 4.35 -21.27 -13.35
N THR A 354 3.85 -20.06 -13.66
CA THR A 354 3.40 -19.72 -15.01
C THR A 354 4.07 -18.45 -15.45
N VAL A 355 4.62 -18.46 -16.66
CA VAL A 355 5.25 -17.29 -17.31
C VAL A 355 4.25 -16.14 -17.44
N ASP A 356 2.99 -16.46 -17.77
CA ASP A 356 1.88 -15.51 -17.82
C ASP A 356 0.77 -15.91 -16.84
N LEU A 357 0.73 -15.29 -15.67
CA LEU A 357 -0.37 -15.47 -14.73
C LEU A 357 -1.59 -14.66 -15.18
N THR A 358 -2.34 -15.20 -16.16
CA THR A 358 -3.58 -14.60 -16.64
C THR A 358 -4.77 -14.96 -15.74
N VAL A 359 -5.85 -14.17 -15.83
CA VAL A 359 -7.11 -14.46 -15.13
C VAL A 359 -7.63 -15.86 -15.47
N ASP A 360 -7.44 -16.32 -16.71
CA ASP A 360 -7.87 -17.65 -17.13
C ASP A 360 -7.04 -18.75 -16.51
N VAL A 361 -5.73 -18.54 -16.33
CA VAL A 361 -4.86 -19.46 -15.57
C VAL A 361 -5.32 -19.55 -14.12
N ILE A 362 -5.55 -18.41 -13.45
CA ILE A 362 -6.03 -18.39 -12.07
C ILE A 362 -7.39 -19.08 -11.95
N LYS A 363 -8.32 -18.83 -12.89
CA LYS A 363 -9.63 -19.50 -12.94
C LYS A 363 -9.49 -21.00 -13.14
N ARG A 364 -8.60 -21.46 -14.02
CA ARG A 364 -8.33 -22.88 -14.23
C ARG A 364 -7.78 -23.54 -12.98
N ILE A 365 -6.81 -22.91 -12.32
CA ILE A 365 -6.22 -23.42 -11.08
C ILE A 365 -7.26 -23.43 -9.94
N ALA A 366 -8.09 -22.39 -9.84
CA ALA A 366 -9.17 -22.32 -8.87
C ALA A 366 -10.23 -23.39 -9.14
N ALA A 367 -10.58 -23.63 -10.41
CA ALA A 367 -11.51 -24.69 -10.81
C ALA A 367 -10.95 -26.09 -10.53
N GLU A 368 -9.66 -26.32 -10.77
CA GLU A 368 -8.97 -27.57 -10.41
C GLU A 368 -9.02 -27.79 -8.89
N ALA A 369 -8.63 -26.77 -8.11
CA ALA A 369 -8.70 -26.84 -6.65
C ALA A 369 -10.14 -27.02 -6.15
N GLN A 370 -11.13 -26.48 -6.86
CA GLN A 370 -12.54 -26.62 -6.54
C GLN A 370 -13.00 -28.04 -6.70
N LEU A 371 -12.73 -28.63 -7.87
CA LEU A 371 -13.06 -30.02 -8.13
C LEU A 371 -12.42 -30.94 -7.09
N LEU A 372 -11.13 -30.72 -6.79
CA LEU A 372 -10.41 -31.52 -5.80
C LEU A 372 -10.93 -31.31 -4.37
N SER A 373 -11.38 -30.09 -4.02
CA SER A 373 -11.94 -29.81 -2.68
C SER A 373 -13.31 -30.47 -2.42
N LEU A 374 -14.01 -30.92 -3.46
CA LEU A 374 -15.28 -31.62 -3.35
C LEU A 374 -15.09 -33.09 -2.97
N ILE A 375 -13.91 -33.67 -3.22
CA ILE A 375 -13.62 -35.07 -2.96
C ILE A 375 -13.09 -35.22 -1.54
N ARG A 376 -13.87 -35.86 -0.66
CA ARG A 376 -13.45 -36.20 0.70
C ARG A 376 -13.47 -37.71 0.89
N HIS A 377 -12.29 -38.30 1.08
CA HIS A 377 -12.14 -39.73 1.28
C HIS A 377 -10.85 -39.99 2.08
N PRO A 378 -10.81 -40.96 3.02
CA PRO A 378 -9.64 -41.22 3.88
C PRO A 378 -8.35 -41.53 3.11
N ASN A 379 -8.46 -42.05 1.89
CA ASN A 379 -7.31 -42.35 1.02
C ASN A 379 -7.03 -41.27 -0.06
N VAL A 380 -7.68 -40.10 0.03
CA VAL A 380 -7.49 -38.98 -0.89
C VAL A 380 -7.04 -37.77 -0.10
N VAL A 381 -6.13 -36.98 -0.66
CA VAL A 381 -5.57 -35.80 0.01
C VAL A 381 -6.60 -34.66 0.06
N ASP A 382 -6.83 -34.12 1.24
CA ASP A 382 -7.68 -32.95 1.44
C ASP A 382 -7.02 -31.66 0.93
N ILE A 383 -7.78 -30.83 0.22
CA ILE A 383 -7.36 -29.50 -0.21
C ILE A 383 -7.84 -28.45 0.79
N LEU A 384 -6.90 -27.67 1.34
CA LEU A 384 -7.17 -26.57 2.26
C LEU A 384 -7.67 -25.33 1.54
N GLY A 385 -7.10 -25.04 0.37
CA GLY A 385 -7.49 -23.90 -0.45
C GLY A 385 -6.42 -23.46 -1.43
N VAL A 386 -6.64 -22.27 -2.00
CA VAL A 386 -5.73 -21.65 -2.98
C VAL A 386 -5.23 -20.34 -2.41
N SER A 387 -3.95 -20.05 -2.58
CA SER A 387 -3.36 -18.75 -2.29
C SER A 387 -2.68 -18.19 -3.53
N VAL A 388 -2.94 -16.93 -3.81
CA VAL A 388 -2.39 -16.21 -4.96
C VAL A 388 -1.26 -15.31 -4.46
N LEU A 389 -0.03 -15.60 -4.89
CA LEU A 389 1.16 -14.79 -4.62
C LEU A 389 1.87 -14.52 -5.95
N PRO A 390 1.46 -13.47 -6.68
CA PRO A 390 1.98 -13.18 -8.00
C PRO A 390 3.51 -13.12 -7.99
N PRO A 391 4.20 -13.78 -8.94
CA PRO A 391 3.74 -14.51 -10.13
C PRO A 391 3.25 -15.96 -9.94
N SER A 392 3.23 -16.49 -8.72
CA SER A 392 2.87 -17.88 -8.44
C SER A 392 1.47 -18.03 -7.86
N VAL A 393 0.82 -19.14 -8.16
CA VAL A 393 -0.38 -19.59 -7.44
C VAL A 393 -0.01 -20.86 -6.72
N CYS A 394 -0.48 -21.00 -5.48
CA CYS A 394 -0.23 -22.20 -4.69
C CYS A 394 -1.54 -22.84 -4.25
N ILE A 395 -1.55 -24.16 -4.31
CA ILE A 395 -2.60 -25.01 -3.75
C ILE A 395 -2.02 -25.66 -2.49
N LEU A 396 -2.79 -25.62 -1.40
CA LEU A 396 -2.42 -26.12 -0.08
C LEU A 396 -3.30 -27.28 0.35
#